data_AF-A0A6S6RUL0-F1
#
_entry.id   AF-A0A6S6RUL0-F1
#
_cell.length_a   1.000
_cell.length_b   1.000
_cell.length_c   1.000
_cell.angle_alpha   90.00
_cell.angle_beta   90.00
_cell.angle_gamma   90.00
#
_symmetry.space_group_name_H-M   'P 1'
#
loop_
_entity.id
_entity.type
_entity.pdbx_description
1 polymer ?
#
loop_
_entity_poly.entity_id
_entity_poly.type
_entity_poly.pdbx_seq_one_letter_code
_entity_poly.pdbx_strand_id
1 'polypeptide(L)'
;MISKNIQNGEAISVPLTITRDRINELIELGCLELSRSRGNGMILLARSSTGQEYQFDAIYQSNSNNHYRIEIARKPIYVLSEPKIHEPFFPDYDLLLVAPHIGDYGTLDTVIPSKHNDTKLGIANHRLLKLADDIHRALDRDEQHKLIHHGTDVNNESSDLADNFPVTLFLPKAIEKYAKITVLDSAEALGEFIQAAKNKGYYHVPLNVRWRTLARNA
;
A
#
# COMPACT_ATOMS: atom_id res chain seq x y z
N MET A 1 -5.10 -16.72 8.42
CA MET A 1 -5.41 -15.78 7.33
C MET A 1 -5.09 -16.39 5.97
N ILE A 2 -3.83 -16.75 5.70
CA ILE A 2 -3.37 -17.36 4.42
C ILE A 2 -4.22 -18.58 3.99
N SER A 3 -4.39 -19.58 4.85
CA SER A 3 -5.16 -20.79 4.50
C SER A 3 -6.63 -20.52 4.22
N LYS A 4 -7.21 -19.48 4.84
CA LYS A 4 -8.62 -19.13 4.66
C LYS A 4 -8.87 -18.50 3.29
N ASN A 5 -8.01 -17.56 2.89
CA ASN A 5 -8.11 -16.90 1.58
C ASN A 5 -7.92 -17.91 0.43
N ILE A 6 -7.00 -18.87 0.62
CA ILE A 6 -6.80 -19.97 -0.35
C ILE A 6 -8.03 -20.89 -0.40
N GLN A 7 -8.57 -21.30 0.76
CA GLN A 7 -9.76 -22.17 0.82
C GLN A 7 -11.00 -21.51 0.20
N ASN A 8 -11.13 -20.19 0.34
CA ASN A 8 -12.22 -19.41 -0.23
C ASN A 8 -12.05 -19.12 -1.74
N GLY A 9 -10.90 -19.47 -2.33
CA GLY A 9 -10.60 -19.16 -3.73
C GLY A 9 -10.31 -17.67 -3.99
N GLU A 10 -10.02 -16.91 -2.93
CA GLU A 10 -9.68 -15.48 -2.99
C GLU A 10 -8.19 -15.25 -3.31
N ALA A 11 -7.36 -16.28 -3.12
CA ALA A 11 -5.95 -16.28 -3.46
C ALA A 11 -5.48 -17.67 -3.87
N ILE A 12 -4.43 -17.75 -4.68
CA ILE A 12 -3.68 -18.98 -4.93
C ILE A 12 -2.26 -18.85 -4.38
N SER A 13 -1.57 -19.98 -4.25
CA SER A 13 -0.18 -20.03 -3.81
C SER A 13 0.71 -20.43 -4.99
N VAL A 14 1.68 -19.58 -5.34
CA VAL A 14 2.60 -19.84 -6.47
C VAL A 14 4.05 -19.70 -6.01
N PRO A 15 5.01 -20.39 -6.66
CA PRO A 15 6.44 -20.16 -6.41
C PRO A 15 6.85 -18.72 -6.69
N LEU A 16 7.59 -18.10 -5.78
CA LEU A 16 8.17 -16.78 -5.97
C LEU A 16 9.16 -16.82 -7.14
N THR A 17 8.87 -16.02 -8.16
CA THR A 17 9.79 -15.72 -9.24
C THR A 17 10.01 -14.22 -9.32
N ILE A 18 11.25 -13.80 -9.52
CA ILE A 18 11.62 -12.38 -9.68
C ILE A 18 12.57 -12.22 -10.86
N THR A 19 12.55 -11.05 -11.49
CA THR A 19 13.44 -10.72 -12.60
C THR A 19 14.87 -10.49 -12.14
N ARG A 20 15.82 -10.56 -13.07
CA ARG A 20 17.20 -10.10 -12.83
C ARG A 20 17.25 -8.66 -12.34
N ASP A 21 16.44 -7.78 -12.92
CA ASP A 21 16.41 -6.36 -12.57
C ASP A 21 15.94 -6.16 -11.13
N ARG A 22 14.91 -6.90 -10.69
CA ARG A 22 14.47 -6.86 -9.29
C ARG A 22 15.53 -7.40 -8.33
N ILE A 23 16.29 -8.43 -8.71
CA ILE A 23 17.43 -8.90 -7.90
C ILE A 23 18.48 -7.79 -7.77
N ASN A 24 18.83 -7.13 -8.87
CA ASN A 24 19.82 -6.06 -8.85
C ASN A 24 19.36 -4.87 -8.00
N GLU A 25 18.10 -4.45 -8.15
CA GLU A 25 17.48 -3.42 -7.33
C GLU A 25 17.55 -3.76 -5.84
N LEU A 26 17.19 -4.99 -5.45
CA LEU A 26 17.25 -5.44 -4.06
C LEU A 26 18.68 -5.49 -3.51
N ILE A 27 19.68 -5.73 -4.36
CA ILE A 27 21.10 -5.65 -3.98
C ILE A 27 21.52 -4.19 -3.77
N GLU A 28 21.14 -3.30 -4.68
CA GLU A 28 21.42 -1.86 -4.60
C GLU A 28 20.79 -1.22 -3.36
N LEU A 29 19.57 -1.66 -3.01
CA LEU A 29 18.86 -1.25 -1.79
C LEU A 29 19.44 -1.88 -0.50
N GLY A 30 20.43 -2.79 -0.61
CA GLY A 30 21.02 -3.49 0.53
C GLY A 30 20.09 -4.52 1.18
N CYS A 31 18.99 -4.89 0.53
CA CYS A 31 18.09 -5.95 1.00
C CYS A 31 18.66 -7.35 0.76
N LEU A 32 19.49 -7.49 -0.28
CA LEU A 32 20.14 -8.73 -0.66
C LEU A 32 21.65 -8.52 -0.91
N GLU A 33 22.43 -9.58 -0.72
CA GLU A 33 23.84 -9.63 -1.12
C GLU A 33 24.07 -10.81 -2.07
N LEU A 34 24.81 -10.59 -3.15
CA LEU A 34 25.23 -11.68 -4.03
C LEU A 34 26.45 -12.40 -3.43
N SER A 35 26.24 -13.61 -2.92
CA SER A 35 27.34 -14.44 -2.40
C SER A 35 28.14 -15.11 -3.51
N ARG A 36 27.45 -15.74 -4.47
CA ARG A 36 28.09 -16.50 -5.55
C ARG A 36 27.20 -16.67 -6.77
N SER A 37 27.80 -16.65 -7.96
CA SER A 37 27.14 -17.13 -9.20
C SER A 37 27.42 -18.62 -9.44
N ARG A 38 26.39 -19.37 -9.83
CA ARG A 38 26.47 -20.81 -10.17
C ARG A 38 25.86 -21.04 -11.55
N GLY A 39 26.68 -20.96 -12.60
CA GLY A 39 26.19 -21.02 -13.98
C GLY A 39 25.17 -19.91 -14.21
N ASN A 40 23.95 -20.29 -14.60
CA ASN A 40 22.86 -19.32 -14.79
C ASN A 40 22.15 -18.95 -13.46
N GLY A 41 22.40 -19.66 -12.36
CA GLY A 41 21.80 -19.38 -11.04
C GLY A 41 22.68 -18.53 -10.12
N MET A 42 22.12 -18.12 -8.97
CA MET A 42 22.78 -17.26 -7.98
C MET A 42 22.51 -17.74 -6.56
N ILE A 43 23.46 -17.48 -5.65
CA ILE A 43 23.28 -17.60 -4.22
C ILE A 43 23.17 -16.19 -3.65
N LEU A 44 22.04 -15.91 -3.02
CA LEU A 44 21.69 -14.61 -2.44
C LEU A 44 21.66 -14.74 -0.92
N LEU A 45 22.13 -13.71 -0.20
CA LEU A 45 22.04 -13.61 1.24
C LEU A 45 21.11 -12.46 1.62
N ALA A 46 20.34 -12.63 2.69
CA ALA A 46 19.60 -11.55 3.33
C ALA A 46 19.85 -11.59 4.83
N ARG A 47 19.84 -10.42 5.48
CA ARG A 47 19.96 -10.31 6.93
C ARG A 47 18.67 -9.73 7.52
N SER A 48 18.08 -10.41 8.51
CA SER A 48 16.92 -9.87 9.23
C SER A 48 17.32 -8.68 10.11
N SER A 49 16.31 -7.98 10.62
CA SER A 49 16.47 -6.96 11.67
C SER A 49 17.13 -7.48 12.95
N THR A 50 17.07 -8.79 13.21
CA THR A 50 17.72 -9.44 14.34
C THR A 50 19.17 -9.87 14.05
N GLY A 51 19.68 -9.61 12.84
CA GLY A 51 21.01 -10.02 12.41
C GLY A 51 21.11 -11.46 11.91
N GLN A 52 20.00 -12.22 11.90
CA GLN A 52 19.99 -13.58 11.37
C GLN A 52 20.18 -13.55 9.85
N GLU A 53 21.12 -14.35 9.36
CA GLU A 53 21.37 -14.49 7.93
C GLU A 53 20.53 -15.63 7.34
N TYR A 54 20.00 -15.40 6.14
CA TYR A 54 19.26 -16.35 5.33
C TYR A 54 19.92 -16.47 3.97
N GLN A 55 20.15 -17.70 3.52
CA GLN A 55 20.67 -17.99 2.20
C GLN A 55 19.54 -18.49 1.28
N PHE A 56 19.48 -17.91 0.09
CA PHE A 56 18.53 -18.26 -0.96
C PHE A 56 19.26 -18.71 -2.23
N ASP A 57 18.68 -19.69 -2.91
CA ASP A 57 19.08 -20.10 -4.26
C ASP A 57 18.13 -19.43 -5.26
N ALA A 58 18.67 -18.61 -6.16
CA ALA A 58 17.95 -18.04 -7.30
C ALA A 58 18.23 -18.89 -8.54
N ILE A 59 17.23 -19.66 -8.96
CA ILE A 59 17.32 -20.64 -10.05
C ILE A 59 16.73 -20.05 -11.32
N TYR A 60 17.59 -19.80 -12.31
CA TYR A 60 17.17 -19.29 -13.62
C TYR A 60 16.11 -20.17 -14.28
N GLN A 61 15.05 -19.53 -14.78
CA GLN A 61 13.95 -20.17 -15.48
C GLN A 61 14.07 -19.82 -16.97
N SER A 62 14.55 -20.76 -17.79
CA SER A 62 14.85 -20.54 -19.22
C SER A 62 13.66 -20.15 -20.08
N ASN A 63 12.44 -20.45 -19.60
CA ASN A 63 11.22 -20.31 -20.37
C ASN A 63 10.45 -19.02 -20.06
N SER A 64 10.98 -18.14 -19.21
CA SER A 64 10.21 -17.04 -18.63
C SER A 64 10.98 -15.72 -18.59
N ASN A 65 11.42 -15.18 -19.73
CA ASN A 65 11.92 -13.81 -19.85
C ASN A 65 12.84 -13.36 -18.68
N ASN A 66 13.95 -14.05 -18.46
CA ASN A 66 14.95 -13.67 -17.45
C ASN A 66 14.48 -13.66 -15.97
N HIS A 67 13.56 -14.58 -15.63
CA HIS A 67 13.11 -14.79 -14.26
C HIS A 67 13.92 -15.84 -13.52
N TYR A 68 13.96 -15.69 -12.19
CA TYR A 68 14.61 -16.58 -11.24
C TYR A 68 13.59 -17.08 -10.22
N ARG A 69 13.47 -18.39 -10.06
CA ARG A 69 12.71 -18.99 -8.96
C ARG A 69 13.55 -18.93 -7.70
N ILE A 70 12.96 -18.42 -6.61
CA ILE A 70 13.66 -18.28 -5.33
C ILE A 70 13.36 -19.47 -4.43
N GLU A 71 14.42 -20.09 -3.93
CA GLU A 71 14.35 -21.23 -3.03
C GLU A 71 15.11 -20.98 -1.74
N ILE A 72 14.61 -21.56 -0.64
CA ILE A 72 15.31 -21.65 0.64
C ILE A 72 15.42 -23.12 1.01
N ALA A 73 16.62 -23.57 1.40
CA ALA A 73 16.89 -24.98 1.69
C ALA A 73 16.41 -25.94 0.58
N ARG A 74 16.62 -25.56 -0.70
CA ARG A 74 16.20 -26.30 -1.92
C ARG A 74 14.68 -26.51 -2.04
N LYS A 75 13.88 -25.66 -1.42
CA LYS A 75 12.41 -25.64 -1.55
C LYS A 75 11.97 -24.27 -2.06
N PRO A 76 11.03 -24.20 -3.02
CA PRO A 76 10.47 -22.94 -3.46
C PRO A 76 9.85 -22.17 -2.30
N ILE A 77 10.08 -20.86 -2.29
CA ILE A 77 9.29 -19.94 -1.48
C ILE A 77 7.98 -19.72 -2.20
N TYR A 78 6.87 -19.82 -1.48
CA TYR A 78 5.54 -19.60 -2.04
C TYR A 78 4.98 -18.26 -1.60
N VAL A 79 4.34 -17.56 -2.52
CA VAL A 79 3.66 -16.28 -2.30
C VAL A 79 2.20 -16.37 -2.72
N LEU A 80 1.38 -15.47 -2.17
CA LEU A 80 -0.01 -15.35 -2.58
C LEU A 80 -0.12 -14.59 -3.90
N SER A 81 -1.03 -15.06 -4.76
CA SER A 81 -1.28 -14.48 -6.08
C SER A 81 -2.77 -14.38 -6.38
N GLU A 82 -3.11 -13.45 -7.27
CA GLU A 82 -4.46 -13.26 -7.81
C GLU A 82 -4.87 -14.49 -8.65
N PRO A 83 -5.96 -15.19 -8.31
CA PRO A 83 -6.38 -16.41 -9.01
C PRO A 83 -6.60 -16.26 -10.52
N LYS A 84 -7.01 -15.07 -10.99
CA LYS A 84 -7.34 -14.87 -12.41
C LYS A 84 -6.13 -14.66 -13.31
N ILE A 85 -5.13 -13.93 -12.83
CA ILE A 85 -3.94 -13.57 -13.62
C ILE A 85 -2.67 -14.26 -13.17
N HIS A 86 -2.72 -14.98 -12.05
CA HIS A 86 -1.59 -15.72 -11.48
C HIS A 86 -0.38 -14.84 -11.12
N GLU A 87 -0.60 -13.53 -10.96
CA GLU A 87 0.44 -12.60 -10.54
C GLU A 87 0.48 -12.50 -9.01
N PRO A 88 1.69 -12.46 -8.39
CA PRO A 88 1.83 -12.20 -6.96
C PRO A 88 1.16 -10.91 -6.53
N PHE A 89 0.55 -10.92 -5.34
CA PHE A 89 0.05 -9.68 -4.75
C PHE A 89 1.20 -8.75 -4.36
N PHE A 90 1.00 -7.47 -4.58
CA PHE A 90 1.85 -6.38 -4.11
C PHE A 90 1.04 -5.50 -3.15
N PRO A 91 1.71 -4.76 -2.25
CA PRO A 91 1.03 -3.81 -1.37
C PRO A 91 0.23 -2.78 -2.17
N ASP A 92 -0.97 -2.49 -1.69
CA ASP A 92 -1.82 -1.40 -2.11
C ASP A 92 -1.53 -0.11 -1.33
N TYR A 93 -2.23 0.96 -1.71
CA TYR A 93 -2.22 2.26 -1.07
C TYR A 93 -3.49 2.44 -0.23
N ASP A 94 -3.30 2.26 1.07
CA ASP A 94 -4.32 2.57 2.07
C ASP A 94 -4.39 4.08 2.26
N LEU A 95 -5.54 4.66 1.93
CA LEU A 95 -5.73 6.10 2.06
C LEU A 95 -6.10 6.45 3.51
N LEU A 96 -5.28 7.25 4.19
CA LEU A 96 -5.65 7.75 5.52
C LEU A 96 -6.92 8.62 5.46
N LEU A 97 -6.90 9.64 4.61
CA LEU A 97 -7.98 10.63 4.46
C LEU A 97 -7.94 11.29 3.08
N VAL A 98 -9.10 11.80 2.65
CA VAL A 98 -9.24 12.71 1.50
C VAL A 98 -9.95 13.97 1.98
N ALA A 99 -9.25 15.11 1.97
CA ALA A 99 -9.76 16.38 2.48
C ALA A 99 -9.89 17.42 1.34
N PRO A 100 -11.08 17.60 0.76
CA PRO A 100 -11.29 18.63 -0.25
C PRO A 100 -11.24 20.04 0.35
N HIS A 101 -10.96 21.03 -0.49
CA HIS A 101 -11.17 22.42 -0.12
C HIS A 101 -12.67 22.69 0.05
N ILE A 102 -13.05 23.56 0.98
CA ILE A 102 -14.46 23.85 1.28
C ILE A 102 -15.23 24.36 0.06
N GLY A 103 -14.56 25.10 -0.82
CA GLY A 103 -15.14 25.57 -2.08
C GLY A 103 -15.46 24.45 -3.09
N ASP A 104 -14.82 23.28 -2.94
CA ASP A 104 -15.05 22.10 -3.79
C ASP A 104 -16.02 21.11 -3.12
N TYR A 105 -16.42 21.35 -1.87
CA TYR A 105 -17.32 20.48 -1.12
C TYR A 105 -18.70 20.47 -1.78
N GLY A 106 -19.27 19.28 -1.97
CA GLY A 106 -20.57 19.17 -2.62
C GLY A 106 -21.09 17.75 -2.69
N THR A 107 -21.85 17.45 -3.74
CA THR A 107 -22.55 16.17 -3.91
C THR A 107 -21.60 14.97 -3.93
N LEU A 108 -20.35 15.15 -4.36
CA LEU A 108 -19.34 14.10 -4.37
C LEU A 108 -18.89 13.65 -2.97
N ASP A 109 -19.13 14.46 -1.95
CA ASP A 109 -18.71 14.21 -0.57
C ASP A 109 -19.78 13.46 0.24
N THR A 110 -20.94 13.20 -0.38
CA THR A 110 -21.99 12.39 0.23
C THR A 110 -21.57 10.91 0.26
N VAL A 111 -21.65 10.30 1.45
CA VAL A 111 -21.35 8.88 1.64
C VAL A 111 -22.30 8.04 0.77
N ILE A 112 -21.73 7.06 0.06
CA ILE A 112 -22.50 6.14 -0.76
C ILE A 112 -23.26 5.19 0.19
N PRO A 113 -24.60 5.11 0.12
CA PRO A 113 -25.37 4.25 1.01
C PRO A 113 -24.98 2.78 0.85
N SER A 114 -24.72 2.12 1.97
CA SER A 114 -24.17 0.75 2.06
C SER A 114 -25.00 -0.35 1.37
N LYS A 115 -26.24 -0.05 0.96
CA LYS A 115 -27.11 -0.99 0.21
C LYS A 115 -26.62 -1.23 -1.23
N HIS A 116 -25.69 -0.40 -1.71
CA HIS A 116 -25.00 -0.57 -2.99
C HIS A 116 -23.49 -0.85 -2.82
N ASN A 117 -23.01 -1.09 -1.60
CA ASN A 117 -21.59 -1.34 -1.37
C ASN A 117 -21.19 -2.69 -1.94
N ASP A 118 -20.25 -2.66 -2.88
CA ASP A 118 -19.30 -3.74 -3.04
C ASP A 118 -18.66 -3.98 -1.67
N THR A 119 -18.83 -5.17 -1.10
CA THR A 119 -18.42 -5.52 0.27
C THR A 119 -16.92 -5.31 0.52
N LYS A 120 -16.16 -5.04 -0.54
CA LYS A 120 -14.71 -4.81 -0.57
C LYS A 120 -14.30 -3.35 -0.34
N LEU A 121 -15.12 -2.37 -0.75
CA LEU A 121 -14.72 -0.96 -0.73
C LEU A 121 -14.89 -0.26 0.64
N GLY A 122 -15.63 -0.85 1.58
CA GLY A 122 -15.91 -0.22 2.87
C GLY A 122 -16.80 1.04 2.76
N ILE A 123 -16.61 2.02 3.65
CA ILE A 123 -17.33 3.30 3.63
C ILE A 123 -16.57 4.29 2.74
N ALA A 124 -17.16 4.62 1.59
CA ALA A 124 -16.58 5.54 0.60
C ALA A 124 -17.60 6.60 0.13
N ASN A 125 -17.08 7.68 -0.46
CA ASN A 125 -17.87 8.70 -1.16
C ASN A 125 -17.45 8.78 -2.64
N HIS A 126 -18.26 9.44 -3.46
CA HIS A 126 -17.98 9.56 -4.90
C HIS A 126 -16.67 10.30 -5.21
N ARG A 127 -16.25 11.24 -4.33
CA ARG A 127 -14.96 11.91 -4.47
C ARG A 127 -13.79 10.94 -4.36
N LEU A 128 -13.81 10.05 -3.37
CA LEU A 128 -12.76 9.05 -3.17
C LEU A 128 -12.68 8.13 -4.37
N LEU A 129 -13.82 7.63 -4.86
CA LEU A 129 -13.85 6.75 -6.04
C LEU A 129 -13.26 7.46 -7.26
N LYS A 130 -13.69 8.70 -7.52
CA LYS A 130 -13.15 9.50 -8.62
C LYS A 130 -11.64 9.75 -8.47
N LEU A 131 -11.17 10.03 -7.25
CA LEU A 131 -9.75 10.25 -7.00
C LEU A 131 -8.95 8.97 -7.23
N ALA A 132 -9.45 7.82 -6.76
CA ALA A 132 -8.81 6.52 -7.01
C ALA A 132 -8.72 6.24 -8.52
N ASP A 133 -9.81 6.45 -9.27
CA ASP A 133 -9.83 6.30 -10.73
C ASP A 133 -8.83 7.24 -11.42
N ASP A 134 -8.78 8.51 -10.99
CA ASP A 134 -7.83 9.50 -11.52
C ASP A 134 -6.37 9.09 -11.25
N ILE A 135 -6.07 8.54 -10.06
CA ILE A 135 -4.75 8.02 -9.70
C ILE A 135 -4.40 6.77 -10.51
N HIS A 136 -5.30 5.79 -10.61
CA HIS A 136 -5.09 4.57 -11.38
C HIS A 136 -4.80 4.91 -12.84
N ARG A 137 -5.56 5.82 -13.44
CA ARG A 137 -5.32 6.30 -14.81
C ARG A 137 -3.98 7.03 -14.96
N ALA A 138 -3.61 7.87 -13.99
CA ALA A 138 -2.32 8.58 -14.03
C ALA A 138 -1.11 7.65 -13.90
N LEU A 139 -1.29 6.50 -13.25
CA LEU A 139 -0.26 5.46 -13.07
C LEU A 139 -0.37 4.31 -14.10
N ASP A 140 -1.21 4.47 -15.12
CA ASP A 140 -1.46 3.46 -16.17
C ASP A 140 -1.81 2.08 -15.58
N ARG A 141 -2.70 2.07 -14.58
CA ARG A 141 -3.20 0.85 -13.94
C ARG A 141 -4.52 0.43 -14.57
N ASP A 142 -4.56 -0.83 -15.01
CA ASP A 142 -5.79 -1.48 -15.42
C ASP A 142 -6.60 -2.01 -14.23
N GLU A 143 -7.73 -2.67 -14.51
CA GLU A 143 -8.64 -3.22 -13.52
C GLU A 143 -8.02 -4.29 -12.61
N GLN A 144 -6.97 -4.98 -13.06
CA GLN A 144 -6.31 -6.05 -12.32
C GLN A 144 -5.13 -5.52 -11.49
N HIS A 145 -4.62 -4.32 -11.82
CA HIS A 145 -3.47 -3.69 -11.19
C HIS A 145 -3.82 -2.40 -10.43
N LYS A 146 -5.09 -2.24 -10.03
CA LYS A 146 -5.51 -1.16 -9.15
C LYS A 146 -4.65 -1.16 -7.88
N LEU A 147 -4.42 0.03 -7.33
CA LEU A 147 -3.60 0.24 -6.13
C LEU A 147 -4.42 0.76 -4.94
N ILE A 148 -5.70 1.04 -5.12
CA ILE A 148 -6.57 1.54 -4.05
C ILE A 148 -7.82 0.68 -4.11
N HIS A 149 -8.03 -0.14 -3.09
CA HIS A 149 -9.09 -1.15 -3.09
C HIS A 149 -10.19 -0.87 -2.05
N HIS A 150 -9.97 0.07 -1.13
CA HIS A 150 -10.94 0.43 -0.11
C HIS A 150 -11.02 1.93 0.18
N GLY A 151 -12.06 2.31 0.92
CA GLY A 151 -12.26 3.65 1.46
C GLY A 151 -11.22 4.01 2.51
N THR A 152 -11.24 5.25 2.97
CA THR A 152 -10.20 5.77 3.85
C THR A 152 -10.26 5.20 5.26
N ASP A 153 -9.10 5.06 5.91
CA ASP A 153 -9.00 4.60 7.31
C ASP A 153 -9.77 5.47 8.31
N VAL A 154 -9.91 6.76 8.02
CA VAL A 154 -10.72 7.65 8.85
C VAL A 154 -12.20 7.28 8.90
N ASN A 155 -12.69 6.51 7.93
CA ASN A 155 -14.05 5.97 7.88
C ASN A 155 -14.11 4.48 8.27
N ASN A 156 -12.99 3.87 8.65
CA ASN A 156 -12.91 2.48 9.07
C ASN A 156 -12.97 2.40 10.60
N GLU A 157 -14.09 1.89 11.16
CA GLU A 157 -14.26 1.78 12.61
C GLU A 157 -13.26 0.84 13.28
N SER A 158 -12.60 -0.05 12.53
CA SER A 158 -11.60 -0.98 13.04
C SER A 158 -10.16 -0.42 12.97
N SER A 159 -9.96 0.77 12.40
CA SER A 159 -8.63 1.36 12.20
C SER A 159 -8.07 1.95 13.49
N ASP A 160 -6.81 1.59 13.82
CA ASP A 160 -6.03 2.25 14.86
C ASP A 160 -5.20 3.38 14.25
N LEU A 161 -5.26 4.56 14.87
CA LEU A 161 -4.52 5.73 14.42
C LEU A 161 -3.00 5.50 14.43
N ALA A 162 -2.48 4.74 15.40
CA ALA A 162 -1.04 4.54 15.53
C ALA A 162 -0.42 3.77 14.35
N ASP A 163 -1.19 2.88 13.72
CA ASP A 163 -0.74 2.04 12.60
C ASP A 163 -0.59 2.82 11.29
N ASN A 164 -1.11 4.05 11.24
CA ASN A 164 -1.07 4.91 10.07
C ASN A 164 0.21 5.75 9.97
N PHE A 165 1.14 5.63 10.92
CA PHE A 165 2.37 6.40 10.94
C PHE A 165 3.59 5.55 10.55
N PRO A 166 4.52 6.09 9.75
CA PRO A 166 4.49 7.43 9.16
C PRO A 166 3.45 7.57 8.04
N VAL A 167 2.77 8.72 7.98
CA VAL A 167 1.83 9.04 6.89
C VAL A 167 2.44 10.02 5.91
N THR A 168 2.26 9.77 4.61
CA THR A 168 2.64 10.70 3.54
C THR A 168 1.44 11.51 3.09
N LEU A 169 1.56 12.84 3.12
CA LEU A 169 0.54 13.76 2.63
C LEU A 169 0.90 14.30 1.24
N PHE A 170 -0.07 14.30 0.35
CA PHE A 170 0.00 14.95 -0.96
C PHE A 170 -0.92 16.17 -0.98
N LEU A 171 -0.34 17.37 -0.99
CA LEU A 171 -1.04 18.64 -0.93
C LEU A 171 -1.08 19.32 -2.30
N PRO A 172 -2.20 19.98 -2.68
CA PRO A 172 -2.28 20.73 -3.94
C PRO A 172 -1.32 21.93 -3.96
N LYS A 173 -1.01 22.48 -2.79
CA LYS A 173 -0.07 23.58 -2.55
C LYS A 173 0.54 23.42 -1.17
N ALA A 174 1.68 24.07 -0.94
CA ALA A 174 2.24 24.16 0.40
C ALA A 174 1.25 24.83 1.37
N ILE A 175 1.17 24.31 2.59
CA ILE A 175 0.32 24.83 3.66
C ILE A 175 1.24 25.17 4.82
N GLU A 176 1.43 26.46 5.10
CA GLU A 176 2.31 26.93 6.18
C GLU A 176 3.73 26.32 6.08
N LYS A 177 4.16 25.56 7.10
CA LYS A 177 5.46 24.88 7.14
C LYS A 177 5.52 23.60 6.31
N TYR A 178 4.38 23.09 5.82
CA TYR A 178 4.27 21.80 5.15
C TYR A 178 4.43 21.96 3.63
N ALA A 179 5.42 21.26 3.07
CA ALA A 179 5.64 21.17 1.63
C ALA A 179 4.52 20.37 0.93
N LYS A 180 4.49 20.41 -0.41
CA LYS A 180 3.47 19.69 -1.20
C LYS A 180 3.47 18.18 -0.96
N ILE A 181 4.64 17.60 -0.70
CA ILE A 181 4.77 16.21 -0.28
C ILE A 181 5.47 16.27 1.07
N THR A 182 4.83 15.77 2.12
CA THR A 182 5.39 15.77 3.47
C THR A 182 5.07 14.46 4.17
N VAL A 183 5.99 14.00 5.01
CA VAL A 183 5.78 12.84 5.87
C VAL A 183 5.54 13.35 7.29
N LEU A 184 4.57 12.75 7.98
CA LEU A 184 4.30 13.00 9.39
C LEU A 184 4.47 11.68 10.16
N ASP A 185 5.21 11.73 11.25
CA ASP A 185 5.61 10.53 12.00
C ASP A 185 4.74 10.29 13.25
N SER A 186 3.77 11.16 13.54
CA SER A 186 2.96 11.04 14.75
C SER A 186 1.56 11.65 14.63
N ALA A 187 0.68 11.22 15.54
CA ALA A 187 -0.69 11.73 15.68
C ALA A 187 -0.72 13.22 16.03
N GLU A 188 0.22 13.69 16.84
CA GLU A 188 0.35 15.09 17.20
C GLU A 188 0.68 15.94 15.96
N ALA A 189 1.65 15.50 15.15
CA ALA A 189 2.01 16.19 13.92
C ALA A 189 0.86 16.23 12.91
N LEU A 190 0.07 15.15 12.83
CA LEU A 190 -1.16 15.11 12.03
C LEU A 190 -2.22 16.09 12.57
N GLY A 191 -2.40 16.18 13.88
CA GLY A 191 -3.30 17.15 14.52
C GLY A 191 -2.93 18.60 14.18
N GLU A 192 -1.65 18.95 14.31
CA GLU A 192 -1.13 20.27 13.93
C GLU A 192 -1.40 20.58 12.45
N PHE A 193 -1.13 19.60 11.56
CA PHE A 193 -1.39 19.75 10.14
C PHE A 193 -2.88 19.96 9.85
N ILE A 194 -3.77 19.17 10.46
CA ILE A 194 -5.22 19.29 10.29
C ILE A 194 -5.67 20.70 10.68
N GLN A 195 -5.17 21.24 11.79
CA GLN A 195 -5.50 22.60 12.21
C GLN A 195 -5.01 23.65 11.19
N ALA A 196 -3.78 23.52 10.69
CA ALA A 196 -3.24 24.40 9.64
C ALA A 196 -4.07 24.32 8.34
N ALA A 197 -4.47 23.12 7.94
CA ALA A 197 -5.29 22.88 6.75
C ALA A 197 -6.69 23.51 6.88
N LYS A 198 -7.34 23.35 8.05
CA LYS A 198 -8.62 24.02 8.36
C LYS A 198 -8.49 25.54 8.22
N ASN A 199 -7.43 26.15 8.76
CA ASN A 199 -7.17 27.60 8.65
C ASN A 199 -7.03 28.08 7.19
N LYS A 200 -6.73 27.17 6.24
CA LYS A 200 -6.61 27.46 4.80
C LYS A 200 -7.83 27.03 3.98
N GLY A 201 -8.94 26.67 4.61
CA GLY A 201 -10.19 26.32 3.93
C GLY A 201 -10.40 24.83 3.67
N TYR A 202 -9.54 23.94 4.17
CA TYR A 202 -9.70 22.49 4.06
C TYR A 202 -10.46 21.94 5.29
N TYR A 203 -11.74 22.29 5.40
CA TYR A 203 -12.52 22.15 6.64
C TYR A 203 -13.09 20.75 6.91
N HIS A 204 -13.21 19.90 5.90
CA HIS A 204 -13.84 18.59 6.07
C HIS A 204 -12.79 17.48 6.16
N VAL A 205 -12.06 17.44 7.29
CA VAL A 205 -11.38 16.22 7.72
C VAL A 205 -12.38 15.45 8.56
N PRO A 206 -12.93 14.32 8.06
CA PRO A 206 -13.70 13.43 8.92
C PRO A 206 -12.79 13.05 10.09
N LEU A 207 -13.29 13.03 11.32
CA LEU A 207 -12.54 12.42 12.43
C LEU A 207 -13.16 11.05 12.66
N ASN A 208 -12.34 10.01 12.59
CA ASN A 208 -12.79 8.68 12.97
C ASN A 208 -13.33 8.74 14.40
N VAL A 209 -14.53 8.20 14.61
CA VAL A 209 -15.25 8.25 15.89
C VAL A 209 -14.44 7.67 17.07
N ARG A 210 -13.42 6.86 16.78
CA ARG A 210 -12.53 6.25 17.77
C ARG A 210 -11.22 7.01 18.02
N TRP A 211 -10.83 7.95 17.15
CA TRP A 211 -9.57 8.71 17.28
C TRP A 211 -9.70 9.92 18.22
N ARG A 212 -10.04 9.63 19.49
CA ARG A 212 -10.33 10.65 20.52
C ARG A 212 -9.16 11.60 20.83
N THR A 213 -7.93 11.17 20.59
CA THR A 213 -6.71 11.97 20.79
C THR A 213 -6.58 13.09 19.77
N LEU A 214 -6.88 12.85 18.49
CA LEU A 214 -6.90 13.89 17.45
C LEU A 214 -7.98 14.94 17.72
N ALA A 215 -9.16 14.53 18.21
CA ALA A 215 -10.27 15.43 18.49
C ALA A 215 -10.02 16.43 19.63
N ARG A 216 -8.97 16.22 20.46
CA ARG A 216 -8.60 17.14 21.55
C ARG A 216 -7.55 18.17 21.16
N ASN A 217 -6.80 17.91 20.08
CA ASN A 217 -5.67 18.71 19.62
C ASN A 217 -5.92 19.42 18.27
N ALA A 218 -7.12 19.26 17.70
CA ALA A 218 -7.54 19.81 16.40
C ALA A 218 -8.85 20.61 16.51
#